data_AF-A0A0F6MQ24-F1
#
_entry.id   AF-A0A0F6MQ24-F1
#
_cell.length_a   1.000
_cell.length_b   1.000
_cell.length_c   1.000
_cell.angle_alpha   90.00
_cell.angle_beta   90.00
_cell.angle_gamma   90.00
#
_symmetry.space_group_name_H-M   'P 1'
#
loop_
_entity.id
_entity.type
_entity.pdbx_description
1 polymer ?
#
loop_
_entity_poly.entity_id
_entity_poly.type
_entity_poly.pdbx_seq_one_letter_code
_entity_poly.pdbx_strand_id
1 'polypeptide(L)'
;MLVHVKTPLIKIEGDIPPDLLNFVKTKYNHVTVEYDEDDEYEEVTETEWFKNIQKNMTPQKTLKLLRNRDNLTQAQLAEKLCINVQNVSGMERGARPISIAMAKKLGEVFNTSYKKFL
;
A
#
# COMPACT_ATOMS: atom_id res chain seq x y z
N MET A 1 -34.49 -1.99 14.79
CA MET A 1 -34.43 -3.13 13.84
C MET A 1 -33.58 -2.65 12.67
N LEU A 2 -32.29 -3.02 12.63
CA LEU A 2 -31.40 -2.65 11.53
C LEU A 2 -31.66 -3.62 10.38
N VAL A 3 -32.26 -3.14 9.30
CA VAL A 3 -32.45 -3.92 8.08
C VAL A 3 -31.12 -3.91 7.34
N HIS A 4 -30.38 -5.02 7.42
CA HIS A 4 -29.20 -5.25 6.60
C HIS A 4 -29.70 -5.64 5.20
N VAL A 5 -29.74 -4.66 4.28
CA VAL A 5 -30.11 -4.90 2.88
C VAL A 5 -28.96 -5.67 2.24
N LYS A 6 -29.24 -6.87 1.72
CA LYS A 6 -28.27 -7.70 0.99
C LYS A 6 -27.70 -6.89 -0.18
N THR A 7 -26.38 -6.93 -0.34
CA THR A 7 -25.64 -6.38 -1.47
C THR A 7 -26.32 -6.73 -2.80
N PRO A 8 -26.43 -5.81 -3.77
CA PRO A 8 -26.96 -6.14 -5.09
C PRO A 8 -26.15 -7.30 -5.71
N LEU A 9 -26.86 -8.26 -6.32
CA LEU A 9 -26.28 -9.49 -6.87
C LEU A 9 -25.26 -9.25 -8.00
N ILE A 10 -25.33 -8.07 -8.63
CA ILE A 10 -24.48 -7.65 -9.74
C ILE A 10 -24.12 -6.17 -9.52
N LYS A 11 -22.81 -5.87 -9.53
CA LYS A 11 -22.27 -4.50 -9.51
C LYS A 11 -21.42 -4.31 -10.76
N ILE A 12 -21.67 -3.23 -11.50
CA ILE A 12 -20.91 -2.84 -12.69
C ILE A 12 -20.36 -1.44 -12.43
N GLU A 13 -19.05 -1.25 -12.58
CA GLU A 13 -18.36 0.01 -12.31
C GLU A 13 -17.45 0.37 -13.50
N GLY A 14 -17.25 1.67 -13.75
CA GLY A 14 -16.39 2.22 -14.82
C GLY A 14 -17.17 3.04 -15.84
N ASP A 15 -16.57 3.27 -17.01
CA ASP A 15 -17.21 3.96 -18.13
C ASP A 15 -18.27 3.07 -18.78
N ILE A 16 -19.53 3.19 -18.33
CA ILE A 16 -20.64 2.37 -18.83
C ILE A 16 -21.31 3.06 -20.02
N PRO A 17 -21.35 2.43 -21.22
CA PRO A 17 -22.03 2.99 -22.38
C PRO A 17 -23.53 3.18 -22.14
N PRO A 18 -24.15 4.26 -22.67
CA PRO A 18 -25.58 4.53 -22.50
C PRO A 18 -26.49 3.38 -22.96
N ASP A 19 -26.10 2.67 -24.02
CA ASP A 19 -26.86 1.52 -24.55
C ASP A 19 -26.93 0.37 -23.55
N LEU A 20 -25.83 0.11 -22.83
CA LEU A 20 -25.77 -0.91 -21.81
C LEU A 20 -26.60 -0.52 -20.57
N LEU A 21 -26.57 0.75 -20.17
CA LEU A 21 -27.42 1.28 -19.10
C LEU A 21 -28.91 1.10 -19.43
N ASN A 22 -29.31 1.43 -20.66
CA ASN A 22 -30.69 1.30 -21.12
C ASN A 22 -31.13 -0.17 -21.16
N PHE A 23 -30.26 -1.06 -21.62
CA PHE A 23 -30.50 -2.50 -21.60
C PHE A 23 -30.76 -3.00 -20.17
N VAL A 24 -29.90 -2.64 -19.22
CA VAL A 24 -30.03 -3.07 -17.81
C VAL A 24 -31.30 -2.52 -17.18
N LYS A 25 -31.63 -1.23 -17.40
CA LYS A 25 -32.86 -0.60 -16.90
C LYS A 25 -34.14 -1.25 -17.44
N THR A 26 -34.08 -1.77 -18.66
CA THR A 26 -35.24 -2.44 -19.30
C THR A 26 -35.39 -3.89 -18.83
N LYS A 27 -34.28 -4.59 -18.62
CA LYS A 27 -34.28 -6.02 -18.23
C LYS A 27 -34.51 -6.26 -16.74
N TYR A 28 -34.16 -5.32 -15.88
CA TYR A 28 -34.18 -5.49 -14.42
C TYR A 28 -35.01 -4.38 -13.76
N ASN A 29 -35.93 -4.78 -12.87
CA ASN A 29 -36.85 -3.85 -12.19
C ASN A 29 -36.21 -3.06 -11.03
N HIS A 30 -35.09 -3.53 -10.49
CA HIS A 30 -34.40 -2.92 -9.35
C HIS A 30 -32.97 -2.59 -9.73
N VAL A 31 -32.77 -1.39 -10.27
CA VAL A 31 -31.46 -0.87 -10.71
C VAL A 31 -31.22 0.47 -10.03
N THR A 32 -30.13 0.55 -9.27
CA THR A 32 -29.60 1.82 -8.76
C THR A 32 -28.45 2.22 -9.65
N VAL A 33 -28.47 3.46 -10.15
CA VAL A 33 -27.35 4.05 -10.91
C VAL A 33 -26.82 5.19 -10.08
N GLU A 34 -25.55 5.10 -9.73
CA GLU A 34 -24.79 6.16 -9.07
C GLU A 34 -23.82 6.71 -10.13
N TYR A 35 -23.80 8.03 -10.29
CA TYR A 35 -22.81 8.70 -11.12
C TYR A 35 -21.74 9.23 -10.18
N ASP A 36 -20.47 8.96 -10.47
CA ASP A 36 -19.39 9.73 -9.87
C ASP A 36 -19.50 11.15 -10.46
N GLU A 37 -20.04 12.09 -9.68
CA GLU A 37 -20.10 13.50 -10.05
C GLU A 37 -18.70 14.16 -10.00
N ASP A 38 -17.72 13.48 -9.38
CA ASP A 38 -16.36 13.93 -9.19
C ASP A 38 -15.41 13.33 -10.25
N ASP A 39 -15.54 13.78 -11.50
CA ASP A 39 -14.56 13.56 -12.58
C ASP A 39 -13.28 14.42 -12.41
N GLU A 40 -13.06 14.99 -11.23
CA GLU A 40 -11.89 15.80 -10.93
C GLU A 40 -10.74 14.90 -10.48
N TYR A 41 -9.85 14.59 -11.42
CA TYR A 41 -8.61 13.88 -11.12
C TYR A 41 -7.76 14.68 -10.13
N GLU A 42 -7.60 14.16 -8.93
CA GLU A 42 -6.62 14.67 -7.97
C GLU A 42 -5.25 14.02 -8.24
N GLU A 43 -4.17 14.80 -8.15
CA GLU A 43 -2.83 14.22 -8.13
C GLU A 43 -2.69 13.25 -6.95
N VAL A 44 -2.20 12.03 -7.20
CA VAL A 44 -2.05 10.99 -6.15
C VAL A 44 -1.24 11.50 -4.95
N THR A 45 -0.27 12.40 -5.18
CA THR A 45 0.56 13.01 -4.14
C THR A 45 -0.20 13.94 -3.20
N GLU A 46 -1.31 14.52 -3.68
CA GLU A 46 -2.15 15.40 -2.90
C GLU A 46 -3.24 14.67 -2.11
N THR A 47 -3.55 13.43 -2.50
CA THR A 47 -4.53 12.62 -1.79
C THR A 47 -4.16 12.41 -0.31
N GLU A 48 -5.19 12.44 0.55
CA GLU A 48 -5.04 12.15 1.99
C GLU A 48 -4.43 10.76 2.24
N TRP A 49 -4.76 9.77 1.40
CA TRP A 49 -4.17 8.44 1.46
C TRP A 49 -2.64 8.48 1.34
N PHE A 50 -2.11 9.20 0.35
CA PHE A 50 -0.67 9.28 0.10
C PHE A 50 0.05 10.08 1.20
N LYS A 51 -0.52 11.23 1.60
CA LYS A 51 -0.02 12.04 2.71
C LYS A 51 0.07 11.23 4.00
N ASN A 52 -0.96 10.42 4.28
CA ASN A 52 -0.96 9.53 5.44
C ASN A 52 0.08 8.41 5.35
N ILE A 53 0.32 7.83 4.18
CA ILE A 53 1.42 6.86 4.00
C ILE A 53 2.77 7.51 4.28
N GLN A 54 3.04 8.68 3.69
CA GLN A 54 4.30 9.39 3.90
C GLN A 54 4.52 9.75 5.37
N LYS A 55 3.50 10.29 6.05
CA LYS A 55 3.56 10.63 7.47
C LYS A 55 3.84 9.43 8.36
N ASN A 56 3.30 8.27 7.99
CA ASN A 56 3.46 7.04 8.75
C ASN A 56 4.71 6.23 8.36
N MET A 57 5.52 6.69 7.42
CA MET A 57 6.76 6.02 7.04
C MET A 57 7.83 6.21 8.12
N THR A 58 8.32 5.09 8.64
CA THR A 58 9.38 5.05 9.64
C THR A 58 10.59 4.31 9.07
N PRO A 59 11.79 4.46 9.66
CA PRO A 59 12.97 3.68 9.27
C PRO A 59 12.72 2.17 9.21
N GLN A 60 11.95 1.64 10.18
CA GLN A 60 11.61 0.22 10.28
C GLN A 60 10.71 -0.23 9.13
N LYS A 61 9.69 0.57 8.79
CA LYS A 61 8.81 0.30 7.65
C LYS A 61 9.58 0.43 6.34
N THR A 62 10.49 1.39 6.24
CA THR A 62 11.36 1.59 5.08
C THR A 62 12.28 0.40 4.84
N LEU A 63 12.89 -0.13 5.91
CA LEU A 63 13.67 -1.36 5.86
C LEU A 63 12.85 -2.53 5.31
N LYS A 64 11.65 -2.77 5.88
CA LYS A 64 10.77 -3.85 5.45
C LYS A 64 10.30 -3.67 4.00
N LEU A 65 9.97 -2.44 3.61
CA LEU A 65 9.57 -2.09 2.25
C LEU A 65 10.68 -2.41 1.25
N LEU A 66 11.91 -1.97 1.50
CA LEU A 66 13.04 -2.20 0.59
C LEU A 66 13.46 -3.67 0.56
N ARG A 67 13.38 -4.39 1.69
CA ARG A 67 13.59 -5.84 1.70
C ARG A 67 12.57 -6.55 0.80
N ASN A 68 11.29 -6.15 0.88
CA ASN A 68 10.23 -6.72 0.05
C ASN A 68 10.38 -6.32 -1.43
N ARG A 69 10.76 -5.07 -1.73
CA ARG A 69 11.06 -4.58 -3.09
C ARG A 69 12.10 -5.48 -3.78
N ASP A 70 13.11 -5.91 -3.03
CA ASP A 70 14.20 -6.73 -3.54
C ASP A 70 13.94 -8.24 -3.40
N ASN A 71 12.71 -8.64 -3.02
CA ASN A 71 12.28 -10.04 -2.84
C ASN A 71 13.19 -10.85 -1.89
N LEU A 72 13.78 -10.19 -0.88
CA LEU A 72 14.65 -10.84 0.09
C LEU A 72 13.84 -11.36 1.28
N THR A 73 14.14 -12.57 1.76
CA THR A 73 13.70 -13.01 3.09
C THR A 73 14.51 -12.28 4.19
N GLN A 74 14.01 -12.27 5.43
CA GLN A 74 14.77 -11.73 6.56
C GLN A 74 16.11 -12.45 6.75
N ALA A 75 16.16 -13.76 6.46
CA ALA A 75 17.38 -14.56 6.54
C ALA A 75 18.41 -14.16 5.47
N GLN A 76 17.98 -13.98 4.23
CA GLN A 76 18.86 -13.55 3.13
C GLN A 76 19.42 -12.14 3.35
N LEU A 77 18.60 -11.22 3.89
CA LEU A 77 19.09 -9.89 4.25
C LEU A 77 20.11 -9.96 5.40
N ALA A 78 19.86 -10.81 6.40
CA ALA A 78 20.77 -10.99 7.52
C ALA A 78 22.13 -11.54 7.07
N GLU A 79 22.13 -12.50 6.14
CA GLU A 79 23.33 -13.04 5.51
C GLU A 79 24.11 -11.96 4.75
N LYS A 80 23.45 -11.16 3.91
CA LYS A 80 24.08 -10.03 3.20
C LYS A 80 24.72 -9.00 4.13
N LEU A 81 24.14 -8.81 5.32
CA LEU A 81 24.63 -7.86 6.32
C LEU A 81 25.64 -8.47 7.30
N CYS A 82 25.89 -9.78 7.21
CA CYS A 82 26.68 -10.56 8.16
C CYS A 82 26.19 -10.39 9.61
N ILE A 83 24.88 -10.46 9.83
CA ILE A 83 24.24 -10.38 11.16
C ILE A 83 23.27 -11.53 11.38
N ASN A 84 22.81 -11.66 12.63
CA ASN A 84 21.76 -12.62 12.95
C ASN A 84 20.39 -12.15 12.42
N VAL A 85 19.59 -13.08 11.88
CA VAL A 85 18.19 -12.89 11.45
C VAL A 85 17.32 -12.19 12.49
N GLN A 86 17.50 -12.49 13.79
CA GLN A 86 16.75 -11.82 14.86
C GLN A 86 17.03 -10.33 14.93
N ASN A 87 18.20 -9.86 14.49
CA ASN A 87 18.49 -8.42 14.40
C ASN A 87 17.69 -7.76 13.29
N VAL A 88 17.56 -8.40 12.12
CA VAL A 88 16.71 -7.91 11.03
C VAL A 88 15.25 -7.83 11.49
N SER A 89 14.73 -8.92 12.06
CA SER A 89 13.37 -8.95 12.61
C SER A 89 13.16 -7.89 13.70
N GLY A 90 14.14 -7.71 14.60
CA GLY A 90 14.10 -6.68 15.65
C GLY A 90 14.05 -5.26 15.07
N MET A 91 14.85 -4.98 14.03
CA MET A 91 14.84 -3.69 13.33
C MET A 91 13.52 -3.45 12.60
N GLU A 92 12.98 -4.43 11.88
CA GLU A 92 11.70 -4.27 11.16
C GLU A 92 10.49 -4.08 12.08
N ARG A 93 10.53 -4.63 13.30
CA ARG A 93 9.48 -4.44 14.30
C ARG A 93 9.69 -3.20 15.18
N GLY A 94 10.84 -2.53 15.07
CA GLY A 94 11.22 -1.41 15.95
C GLY A 94 11.62 -1.81 17.37
N ALA A 95 11.68 -3.10 17.68
CA ALA A 95 12.22 -3.59 18.95
C ALA A 95 13.73 -3.33 19.08
N ARG A 96 14.43 -3.12 17.96
CA ARG A 96 15.84 -2.75 17.91
C ARG A 96 16.01 -1.48 17.06
N PRO A 97 16.70 -0.44 17.55
CA PRO A 97 16.99 0.74 16.74
C PRO A 97 17.99 0.42 15.63
N ILE A 98 17.91 1.16 14.51
CA ILE A 98 18.88 1.10 13.42
C ILE A 98 19.98 2.11 13.73
N SER A 99 21.20 1.64 13.97
CA SER A 99 22.34 2.53 14.19
C SER A 99 22.80 3.17 12.88
N ILE A 100 23.51 4.30 12.96
CA ILE A 100 24.06 4.98 11.77
C ILE A 100 24.97 4.05 10.95
N ALA A 101 25.78 3.22 11.63
CA ALA A 101 26.63 2.24 10.97
C ALA A 101 25.81 1.19 10.20
N MET A 102 24.70 0.72 10.78
CA MET A 102 23.80 -0.20 10.10
C MET A 102 23.05 0.48 8.95
N ALA A 103 22.58 1.71 9.15
CA ALA A 103 21.92 2.51 8.11
C ALA A 103 22.82 2.66 6.87
N LYS A 104 24.12 2.90 7.05
CA LYS A 104 25.09 2.95 5.94
C LYS A 104 25.18 1.63 5.17
N LYS A 105 25.32 0.50 5.88
CA LYS A 105 25.30 -0.83 5.27
C LYS A 105 24.00 -1.12 4.51
N LEU A 106 22.85 -0.73 5.08
CA LEU A 106 21.55 -0.88 4.42
C LEU A 106 21.46 0.01 3.17
N GLY A 107 22.00 1.23 3.22
CA GLY A 107 22.10 2.12 2.07
C GLY A 107 22.88 1.48 0.90
N GLU A 108 23.99 0.83 1.21
CA GLU A 108 24.79 0.07 0.23
C GLU A 108 24.00 -1.13 -0.32
N VAL A 109 23.43 -1.97 0.55
CA VAL A 109 22.67 -3.18 0.14
C VAL A 109 21.48 -2.84 -0.75
N PHE A 110 20.75 -1.76 -0.45
CA PHE A 110 19.54 -1.37 -1.18
C PHE A 110 19.77 -0.32 -2.27
N ASN A 111 21.03 0.10 -2.48
CA ASN A 111 21.43 1.17 -3.39
C ASN A 111 20.58 2.45 -3.20
N THR A 112 20.56 2.97 -1.98
CA THR A 112 19.74 4.13 -1.58
C THR A 112 20.46 4.98 -0.55
N SER A 113 19.96 6.19 -0.29
CA SER A 113 20.51 7.04 0.77
C SER A 113 20.28 6.41 2.15
N TYR A 114 21.35 6.25 2.93
CA TYR A 114 21.29 5.71 4.29
C TYR A 114 20.38 6.53 5.23
N LYS A 115 20.15 7.82 4.91
CA LYS A 115 19.26 8.71 5.68
C LYS A 115 17.82 8.22 5.73
N LYS A 116 17.40 7.36 4.80
CA LYS A 116 16.07 6.74 4.81
C LYS A 116 15.86 5.75 5.97
N PHE A 117 16.93 5.37 6.67
CA PHE A 117 16.90 4.47 7.82
C PHE A 117 17.19 5.17 9.16
N LEU A 118 17.12 6.50 9.19
CA LEU A 118 17.36 7.33 10.37
C LEU A 118 16.08 8.05 10.82
#